data_AF-A0A7H4NZX5-F1
#
_entry.id   AF-A0A7H4NZX5-F1
#
_cell.length_a   1.000
_cell.length_b   1.000
_cell.length_c   1.000
_cell.angle_alpha   90.00
_cell.angle_beta   90.00
_cell.angle_gamma   90.00
#
_symmetry.space_group_name_H-M   'P 1'
#
loop_
_entity.id
_entity.type
_entity.pdbx_description
1 polymer ?
#
loop_
_entity_poly.entity_id
_entity_poly.type
_entity_poly.pdbx_seq_one_letter_code
_entity_poly.pdbx_strand_id
1 'polypeptide(L)'
;MGEKQSEALKLDNETLTLDVAASDLLTLQALNAARLKEAGAVDASFVSRTINDKPLNLGQGIWLNDSTEGNLRSAVAVSRAANAFTSDEQPVSLLITVAMADDQPTAVLNRLSNLLLDKKADRLLKADGATLLALLTSDDAIAEDVLSAEYVIRNEHGLHARPGTMLVNTIKQFSSDITVTNLDGSGKPANGRSLMKVVALGVKKGHRLRFTAQGEDAQQALDAIGEAIAAGLGEGA
;
A
#
# COMPACT_ATOMS: atom_id res chain seq x y z
N MET A 1 -21.61 33.68 13.03
CA MET A 1 -21.68 32.22 13.19
C MET A 1 -20.33 31.71 12.72
N GLY A 2 -19.44 31.34 13.63
CA GLY A 2 -18.08 30.94 13.26
C GLY A 2 -18.13 29.60 12.55
N GLU A 3 -17.68 29.54 11.30
CA GLU A 3 -17.38 28.28 10.65
C GLU A 3 -16.35 27.56 11.53
N LYS A 4 -16.76 26.48 12.21
CA LYS A 4 -15.79 25.56 12.80
C LYS A 4 -14.97 25.04 11.62
N GLN A 5 -13.71 25.46 11.52
CA GLN A 5 -12.75 24.79 10.66
C GLN A 5 -12.80 23.31 11.02
N SER A 6 -13.27 22.48 10.08
CA SER A 6 -13.29 21.05 10.32
C SER A 6 -11.85 20.55 10.44
N GLU A 7 -11.58 19.74 11.46
CA GLU A 7 -10.28 19.11 11.61
C GLU A 7 -10.01 18.17 10.44
N ALA A 8 -8.77 18.13 9.96
CA ALA A 8 -8.39 17.23 8.87
C ALA A 8 -8.70 15.77 9.22
N LEU A 9 -9.16 15.00 8.22
CA LEU A 9 -9.41 13.57 8.32
C LEU A 9 -8.23 12.86 9.00
N LYS A 10 -8.52 12.09 10.06
CA LYS A 10 -7.52 11.23 10.72
C LYS A 10 -7.45 9.88 10.01
N LEU A 11 -6.43 9.72 9.17
CA LEU A 11 -6.06 8.44 8.55
C LEU A 11 -4.53 8.44 8.36
N ASP A 12 -3.84 7.72 9.24
CA ASP A 12 -2.37 7.67 9.28
C ASP A 12 -1.89 6.35 9.91
N ASN A 13 -0.58 6.26 10.20
CA ASN A 13 0.02 5.05 10.78
C ASN A 13 -0.56 4.66 12.14
N GLU A 14 -1.12 5.61 12.91
CA GLU A 14 -1.70 5.32 14.24
C GLU A 14 -3.07 4.63 14.12
N THR A 15 -3.76 4.83 12.99
CA THR A 15 -5.06 4.20 12.70
C THR A 15 -4.93 2.94 11.84
N LEU A 16 -3.70 2.51 11.54
CA LEU A 16 -3.40 1.28 10.81
C LEU A 16 -2.93 0.17 11.72
N THR A 17 -3.50 -1.02 11.56
CA THR A 17 -3.01 -2.25 12.22
C THR A 17 -2.94 -3.38 11.20
N LEU A 18 -1.74 -3.70 10.71
CA LEU A 18 -1.54 -4.74 9.70
C LEU A 18 -1.09 -6.05 10.32
N ASP A 19 -1.29 -7.12 9.56
CA ASP A 19 -0.83 -8.48 9.86
C ASP A 19 -1.29 -8.96 11.25
N VAL A 20 -2.56 -8.70 11.55
CA VAL A 20 -3.21 -9.07 12.81
C VAL A 20 -3.45 -10.58 12.87
N ALA A 21 -3.04 -11.22 13.97
CA ALA A 21 -3.46 -12.59 14.27
C ALA A 21 -4.94 -12.62 14.67
N ALA A 22 -5.84 -12.61 13.69
CA ALA A 22 -7.29 -12.63 13.87
C ALA A 22 -7.91 -13.86 13.19
N SER A 23 -8.96 -14.39 13.81
CA SER A 23 -9.78 -15.49 13.29
C SER A 23 -11.27 -15.14 13.20
N ASP A 24 -11.64 -13.91 13.58
CA ASP A 24 -13.01 -13.41 13.55
C ASP A 24 -13.04 -11.89 13.29
N LEU A 25 -14.20 -11.39 12.86
CA LEU A 25 -14.43 -9.96 12.62
C LEU A 25 -14.38 -9.15 13.92
N LEU A 26 -14.81 -9.74 15.05
CA LEU A 26 -14.88 -9.07 16.35
C LEU A 26 -13.49 -8.54 16.78
N THR A 27 -12.44 -9.34 16.56
CA THR A 27 -11.05 -8.95 16.82
C THR A 27 -10.65 -7.71 16.01
N LEU A 28 -10.98 -7.69 14.72
CA LEU A 28 -10.70 -6.56 13.83
C LEU A 28 -11.53 -5.32 14.21
N GLN A 29 -12.81 -5.51 14.54
CA GLN A 29 -13.71 -4.44 15.00
C GLN A 29 -13.18 -3.79 16.28
N ALA A 30 -12.74 -4.60 17.25
CA ALA A 30 -12.18 -4.12 18.51
C ALA A 30 -10.89 -3.33 18.31
N LEU A 31 -9.99 -3.80 17.45
CA LEU A 31 -8.77 -3.08 17.13
C LEU A 31 -9.07 -1.72 16.48
N ASN A 32 -9.92 -1.70 15.46
CA ASN A 32 -10.28 -0.45 14.79
C ASN A 32 -10.99 0.53 15.73
N ALA A 33 -11.97 0.07 16.51
CA ALA A 33 -12.68 0.89 17.48
C ALA A 33 -11.73 1.47 18.54
N ALA A 34 -10.77 0.68 19.03
CA ALA A 34 -9.74 1.15 19.95
C ALA A 34 -8.86 2.23 19.32
N ARG A 35 -8.38 2.06 18.07
CA ARG A 35 -7.59 3.08 17.37
C ARG A 35 -8.33 4.39 17.17
N LEU A 36 -9.60 4.32 16.76
CA LEU A 36 -10.44 5.51 16.62
C LEU A 36 -10.67 6.19 17.97
N LYS A 37 -10.81 5.41 19.04
CA LYS A 37 -10.98 5.94 20.41
C LYS A 37 -9.72 6.62 20.92
N GLU A 38 -8.56 6.00 20.73
CA GLU A 38 -7.23 6.55 21.07
C GLU A 38 -6.95 7.86 20.31
N ALA A 39 -7.36 7.93 19.04
CA ALA A 39 -7.27 9.14 18.23
C ALA A 39 -8.24 10.26 18.65
N GLY A 40 -9.10 10.02 19.66
CA GLY A 40 -10.12 10.97 20.09
C GLY A 40 -11.25 11.17 19.07
N ALA A 41 -11.36 10.30 18.07
CA ALA A 41 -12.31 10.45 16.98
C ALA A 41 -13.72 9.98 17.32
N VAL A 42 -13.86 9.12 18.34
CA VAL A 42 -15.13 8.48 18.69
C VAL A 42 -15.38 8.37 20.19
N ASP A 43 -16.64 8.26 20.58
CA ASP A 43 -17.06 8.04 21.98
C ASP A 43 -17.35 6.56 22.31
N ALA A 44 -17.89 6.30 23.51
CA ALA A 44 -18.21 4.94 23.95
C ALA A 44 -19.42 4.34 23.21
N SER A 45 -20.35 5.17 22.73
CA SER A 45 -21.51 4.74 21.96
C SER A 45 -21.06 4.20 20.61
N PHE A 46 -20.14 4.90 19.93
CA PHE A 46 -19.54 4.40 18.69
C PHE A 46 -18.89 3.04 18.90
N VAL A 47 -18.01 2.91 19.90
CA VAL A 47 -17.31 1.64 20.19
C VAL A 47 -18.31 0.52 20.43
N SER A 48 -19.36 0.76 21.23
CA SER A 48 -20.41 -0.23 21.48
C SER A 48 -21.13 -0.65 20.21
N ARG A 49 -21.54 0.29 19.35
CA ARG A 49 -22.24 0.02 18.09
C ARG A 49 -21.36 -0.76 17.12
N THR A 50 -20.14 -0.28 16.89
CA THR A 50 -19.14 -0.90 16.02
C THR A 50 -18.81 -2.34 16.41
N ILE A 51 -18.86 -2.70 17.70
CA ILE A 51 -18.63 -4.08 18.17
C ILE A 51 -19.85 -4.99 17.99
N ASN A 52 -21.05 -4.45 18.20
CA ASN A 52 -22.29 -5.25 18.19
C ASN A 52 -22.90 -5.39 16.80
N ASP A 53 -22.71 -4.40 15.94
CA ASP A 53 -23.27 -4.37 14.59
C ASP A 53 -22.41 -5.23 13.65
N LYS A 54 -23.08 -5.91 12.71
CA LYS A 54 -22.41 -6.75 11.72
C LYS A 54 -21.77 -5.87 10.64
N PRO A 55 -20.45 -6.01 10.36
CA PRO A 55 -19.81 -5.28 9.27
C PRO A 55 -20.44 -5.62 7.91
N LEU A 56 -20.42 -4.64 7.01
CA LEU A 56 -20.84 -4.79 5.63
C LEU A 56 -19.73 -5.46 4.80
N ASN A 57 -20.04 -6.57 4.13
CA ASN A 57 -19.11 -7.15 3.18
C ASN A 57 -19.15 -6.38 1.85
N LEU A 58 -18.00 -5.87 1.41
CA LEU A 58 -17.84 -5.17 0.13
C LEU A 58 -17.34 -6.09 -1.00
N GLY A 59 -17.03 -7.35 -0.70
CA GLY A 59 -16.45 -8.33 -1.60
C GLY A 59 -14.92 -8.37 -1.52
N GLN A 60 -14.33 -9.38 -2.17
CA GLN A 60 -12.86 -9.52 -2.31
C GLN A 60 -12.08 -9.52 -0.98
N GLY A 61 -12.71 -9.97 0.11
CA GLY A 61 -12.09 -10.00 1.44
C GLY A 61 -12.09 -8.65 2.18
N ILE A 62 -12.73 -7.61 1.62
CA ILE A 62 -12.82 -6.29 2.24
C ILE A 62 -14.18 -6.10 2.91
N TRP A 63 -14.13 -5.66 4.16
CA TRP A 63 -15.31 -5.36 4.97
C TRP A 63 -15.27 -3.91 5.45
N LEU A 64 -16.45 -3.34 5.64
CA LEU A 64 -16.65 -1.99 6.12
C LEU A 64 -17.49 -2.03 7.39
N ASN A 65 -17.14 -1.21 8.36
CA ASN A 65 -17.90 -1.00 9.56
C ASN A 65 -17.99 0.49 9.86
N ASP A 66 -19.07 0.92 10.47
CA ASP A 66 -19.32 2.31 10.83
C ASP A 66 -20.28 2.39 12.01
N SER A 67 -20.64 3.60 12.40
CA SER A 67 -21.72 3.85 13.35
C SER A 67 -22.33 5.21 13.06
N THR A 68 -23.65 5.30 13.12
CA THR A 68 -24.39 6.57 13.03
C THR A 68 -24.26 7.41 14.29
N GLU A 69 -23.74 6.84 15.38
CA GLU A 69 -23.64 7.45 16.70
C GLU A 69 -22.18 7.52 17.18
N GLY A 70 -21.87 8.56 17.95
CA GLY A 70 -20.60 8.68 18.65
C GLY A 70 -19.42 9.16 17.82
N ASN A 71 -19.67 9.73 16.63
CA ASN A 71 -18.67 10.36 15.77
C ASN A 71 -18.29 11.75 16.31
N LEU A 72 -17.05 11.94 16.76
CA LEU A 72 -16.54 13.21 17.28
C LEU A 72 -15.67 13.95 16.26
N ARG A 73 -14.92 13.20 15.45
CA ARG A 73 -14.06 13.69 14.38
C ARG A 73 -14.06 12.66 13.23
N SER A 74 -13.95 13.16 12.00
CA SER A 74 -13.80 12.29 10.84
C SER A 74 -12.48 11.54 10.88
N ALA A 75 -12.56 10.21 10.85
CA ALA A 75 -11.41 9.32 10.97
C ALA A 75 -11.67 7.97 10.30
N VAL A 76 -10.61 7.32 9.86
CA VAL A 76 -10.65 5.96 9.30
C VAL A 76 -9.60 5.12 9.98
N ALA A 77 -10.01 3.96 10.49
CA ALA A 77 -9.11 2.92 10.97
C ALA A 77 -9.17 1.71 10.04
N VAL A 78 -8.03 1.05 9.86
CA VAL A 78 -7.90 -0.11 8.98
C VAL A 78 -7.14 -1.20 9.71
N SER A 79 -7.72 -2.40 9.73
CA SER A 79 -7.04 -3.60 10.19
C SER A 79 -7.00 -4.66 9.11
N ARG A 80 -5.84 -5.30 8.94
CA ARG A 80 -5.64 -6.42 8.00
C ARG A 80 -5.21 -7.65 8.76
N ALA A 81 -5.89 -8.77 8.54
CA ALA A 81 -5.51 -10.05 9.12
C ALA A 81 -4.22 -10.58 8.49
N ALA A 82 -3.35 -11.19 9.28
CA ALA A 82 -2.14 -11.87 8.80
C ALA A 82 -2.47 -13.03 7.86
N ASN A 83 -3.57 -13.74 8.14
CA ASN A 83 -4.10 -14.80 7.31
C ASN A 83 -5.58 -14.52 7.08
N ALA A 84 -6.04 -14.63 5.83
CA ALA A 84 -7.46 -14.53 5.52
C ALA A 84 -8.24 -15.65 6.24
N PHE A 85 -9.41 -15.30 6.76
CA PHE A 85 -10.35 -16.23 7.36
C PHE A 85 -11.74 -16.04 6.74
N THR A 86 -12.75 -16.76 7.22
CA THR A 86 -14.11 -16.65 6.72
C THR A 86 -15.09 -16.25 7.82
N SER A 87 -16.02 -15.37 7.51
CA SER A 87 -17.20 -15.06 8.32
C SER A 87 -18.43 -15.29 7.46
N ASP A 88 -19.38 -16.12 7.93
CA ASP A 88 -20.56 -16.52 7.15
C ASP A 88 -20.23 -17.00 5.73
N GLU A 89 -19.22 -17.87 5.60
CA GLU A 89 -18.71 -18.42 4.32
C GLU A 89 -18.08 -17.38 3.38
N GLN A 90 -18.00 -16.11 3.80
CA GLN A 90 -17.41 -15.04 3.01
C GLN A 90 -15.98 -14.73 3.49
N PRO A 91 -15.02 -14.52 2.57
CA PRO A 91 -13.64 -14.24 2.94
C PRO A 91 -13.54 -12.90 3.68
N VAL A 92 -12.65 -12.86 4.67
CA VAL A 92 -12.28 -11.68 5.46
C VAL A 92 -10.75 -11.59 5.45
N SER A 93 -10.24 -10.48 4.93
CA SER A 93 -8.81 -10.17 4.91
C SER A 93 -8.55 -8.81 5.53
N LEU A 94 -9.43 -7.84 5.33
CA LEU A 94 -9.25 -6.46 5.77
C LEU A 94 -10.59 -5.85 6.19
N LEU A 95 -10.58 -5.13 7.31
CA LEU A 95 -11.70 -4.37 7.84
C LEU A 95 -11.36 -2.89 7.90
N ILE A 96 -12.20 -2.07 7.26
CA ILE A 96 -12.16 -0.61 7.34
C ILE A 96 -13.26 -0.17 8.30
N THR A 97 -12.94 0.69 9.26
CA THR A 97 -13.93 1.29 10.15
C THR A 97 -13.90 2.80 10.03
N VAL A 98 -15.06 3.40 9.80
CA VAL A 98 -15.17 4.82 9.47
C VAL A 98 -15.98 5.55 10.53
N ALA A 99 -15.40 6.63 11.04
CA ALA A 99 -16.12 7.63 11.82
C ALA A 99 -16.41 8.85 10.93
N MET A 100 -17.69 9.19 10.78
CA MET A 100 -18.19 10.25 9.89
C MET A 100 -18.67 11.43 10.74
N ALA A 101 -17.82 12.43 11.00
CA ALA A 101 -18.26 13.71 11.60
C ALA A 101 -18.58 14.77 10.53
N ASP A 102 -18.05 14.58 9.33
CA ASP A 102 -18.32 15.33 8.11
C ASP A 102 -18.09 14.41 6.89
N ASP A 103 -18.12 14.98 5.68
CA ASP A 103 -18.01 14.21 4.43
C ASP A 103 -16.57 13.83 4.02
N GLN A 104 -15.53 14.20 4.79
CA GLN A 104 -14.14 13.91 4.40
C GLN A 104 -13.86 12.42 4.16
N PRO A 105 -14.36 11.45 4.96
CA PRO A 105 -14.09 10.03 4.72
C PRO A 105 -14.76 9.50 3.44
N THR A 106 -15.72 10.20 2.85
CA THR A 106 -16.33 9.84 1.57
C THR A 106 -15.29 9.73 0.45
N ALA A 107 -14.25 10.56 0.47
CA ALA A 107 -13.15 10.46 -0.50
C ALA A 107 -12.41 9.11 -0.38
N VAL A 108 -12.20 8.62 0.84
CA VAL A 108 -11.60 7.29 1.09
C VAL A 108 -12.51 6.18 0.59
N LEU A 109 -13.80 6.27 0.89
CA LEU A 109 -14.80 5.28 0.45
C LEU A 109 -14.94 5.23 -1.07
N ASN A 110 -14.88 6.37 -1.75
CA ASN A 110 -14.91 6.43 -3.22
C ASN A 110 -13.67 5.75 -3.84
N ARG A 111 -12.47 5.99 -3.29
CA ARG A 111 -11.24 5.33 -3.76
C ARG A 111 -11.29 3.84 -3.54
N LEU A 112 -11.76 3.40 -2.37
CA LEU A 112 -12.00 1.99 -2.08
C LEU A 112 -13.00 1.38 -3.07
N SER A 113 -14.12 2.04 -3.31
CA SER A 113 -15.15 1.59 -4.24
C SER A 113 -14.58 1.39 -5.65
N ASN A 114 -13.81 2.35 -6.16
CA ASN A 114 -13.15 2.24 -7.46
C ASN A 114 -12.21 1.03 -7.53
N LEU A 115 -11.36 0.85 -6.51
CA LEU A 115 -10.47 -0.33 -6.43
C LEU A 115 -11.24 -1.65 -6.45
N LEU A 116 -12.38 -1.72 -5.78
CA LEU A 116 -13.20 -2.93 -5.74
C LEU A 116 -13.93 -3.18 -7.07
N LEU A 117 -14.46 -2.13 -7.70
CA LEU A 117 -15.09 -2.23 -9.03
C LEU A 117 -14.10 -2.74 -10.08
N ASP A 118 -12.84 -2.31 -10.00
CA ASP A 118 -11.77 -2.73 -10.91
C ASP A 118 -11.16 -4.10 -10.54
N LYS A 119 -11.69 -4.78 -9.51
CA LYS A 119 -11.18 -6.04 -8.95
C LYS A 119 -9.71 -5.97 -8.49
N LYS A 120 -9.29 -4.81 -7.98
CA LYS A 120 -7.92 -4.50 -7.54
C LYS A 120 -7.74 -4.55 -6.02
N ALA A 121 -8.61 -5.25 -5.28
CA ALA A 121 -8.51 -5.38 -3.81
C ALA A 121 -7.16 -5.93 -3.35
N ASP A 122 -6.53 -6.80 -4.14
CA ASP A 122 -5.20 -7.36 -3.89
C ASP A 122 -4.12 -6.30 -3.63
N ARG A 123 -4.27 -5.09 -4.20
CA ARG A 123 -3.36 -3.97 -3.94
C ARG A 123 -3.40 -3.56 -2.47
N LEU A 124 -4.58 -3.50 -1.86
CA LEU A 124 -4.74 -3.21 -0.43
C LEU A 124 -4.27 -4.40 0.43
N LEU A 125 -4.55 -5.63 -0.02
CA LEU A 125 -4.23 -6.84 0.73
C LEU A 125 -2.72 -7.13 0.80
N LYS A 126 -1.95 -6.69 -0.20
CA LYS A 126 -0.49 -6.94 -0.29
C LYS A 126 0.37 -5.72 0.04
N ALA A 127 -0.22 -4.52 0.15
CA ALA A 127 0.50 -3.28 0.42
C ALA A 127 1.19 -3.26 1.80
N ASP A 128 2.31 -2.56 1.91
CA ASP A 128 2.80 -2.09 3.21
C ASP A 128 1.94 -0.93 3.72
N GLY A 129 2.14 -0.50 4.98
CA GLY A 129 1.34 0.57 5.59
C GLY A 129 1.40 1.89 4.82
N ALA A 130 2.57 2.27 4.31
CA ALA A 130 2.74 3.50 3.55
C ALA A 130 1.98 3.46 2.21
N THR A 131 2.09 2.34 1.48
CA THR A 131 1.38 2.13 0.20
C THR A 131 -0.12 2.06 0.41
N LEU A 132 -0.58 1.41 1.49
CA LEU A 132 -2.00 1.32 1.83
C LEU A 132 -2.57 2.71 2.13
N LEU A 133 -1.87 3.54 2.93
CA LEU A 133 -2.28 4.93 3.15
C LEU A 133 -2.41 5.67 1.83
N ALA A 134 -1.37 5.61 0.98
CA ALA A 134 -1.40 6.28 -0.32
C ALA A 134 -2.61 5.87 -1.15
N LEU A 135 -2.90 4.56 -1.25
CA LEU A 135 -4.08 4.02 -1.95
C LEU A 135 -5.42 4.56 -1.43
N LEU A 136 -5.51 4.86 -0.13
CA LEU A 136 -6.72 5.35 0.51
C LEU A 136 -6.80 6.89 0.58
N THR A 137 -5.68 7.61 0.58
CA THR A 137 -5.64 9.06 0.81
C THR A 137 -5.34 9.91 -0.42
N SER A 138 -4.60 9.38 -1.39
CA SER A 138 -4.12 10.18 -2.53
C SER A 138 -5.08 10.06 -3.71
N ASP A 139 -5.51 11.19 -4.26
CA ASP A 139 -6.25 11.22 -5.54
C ASP A 139 -5.41 10.67 -6.70
N ASP A 140 -4.09 10.84 -6.62
CA ASP A 140 -3.12 10.26 -7.56
C ASP A 140 -2.90 8.75 -7.37
N ALA A 141 -3.47 8.12 -6.33
CA ALA A 141 -3.30 6.68 -6.11
C ALA A 141 -4.27 5.80 -6.92
N ILE A 142 -5.07 6.41 -7.79
CA ILE A 142 -5.55 5.75 -9.01
C ILE A 142 -4.44 5.86 -10.08
N ALA A 143 -3.21 5.48 -9.73
CA ALA A 143 -2.22 5.11 -10.73
C ALA A 143 -2.47 3.62 -11.02
N GLU A 144 -3.14 3.34 -12.12
CA GLU A 144 -3.55 2.01 -12.53
C GLU A 144 -2.38 1.05 -12.77
N ASP A 145 -1.14 1.51 -12.80
CA ASP A 145 -0.02 0.72 -13.31
C ASP A 145 1.25 0.71 -12.42
N VAL A 146 1.14 0.98 -11.11
CA VAL A 146 2.32 0.92 -10.24
C VAL A 146 2.56 -0.49 -9.72
N LEU A 147 3.58 -1.15 -10.24
CA LEU A 147 4.06 -2.47 -9.81
C LEU A 147 5.45 -2.36 -9.19
N SER A 148 5.81 -3.30 -8.30
CA SER A 148 7.17 -3.38 -7.77
C SER A 148 7.68 -4.80 -7.66
N ALA A 149 9.00 -4.96 -7.87
CA ALA A 149 9.70 -6.23 -7.74
C ALA A 149 11.08 -6.01 -7.11
N GLU A 150 11.59 -7.03 -6.42
CA GLU A 150 12.89 -7.01 -5.76
C GLU A 150 13.84 -8.03 -6.35
N TYR A 151 15.08 -7.61 -6.59
CA TYR A 151 16.13 -8.44 -7.17
C TYR A 151 17.45 -8.28 -6.42
N VAL A 152 18.19 -9.39 -6.27
CA VAL A 152 19.52 -9.40 -5.67
C VAL A 152 20.58 -9.27 -6.76
N ILE A 153 21.47 -8.29 -6.63
CA ILE A 153 22.59 -8.10 -7.57
C ILE A 153 23.69 -9.13 -7.29
N ARG A 154 24.07 -9.89 -8.31
CA ARG A 154 25.08 -10.97 -8.21
C ARG A 154 26.44 -10.60 -8.80
N ASN A 155 26.50 -9.57 -9.65
CA ASN A 155 27.71 -9.05 -10.27
C ASN A 155 28.82 -8.81 -9.22
N GLU A 156 30.02 -9.29 -9.51
CA GLU A 156 31.15 -9.29 -8.57
C GLU A 156 31.48 -7.90 -8.02
N HIS A 157 31.45 -6.89 -8.88
CA HIS A 157 31.74 -5.51 -8.55
C HIS A 157 30.46 -4.66 -8.34
N GLY A 158 29.29 -5.29 -8.21
CA GLY A 158 28.01 -4.61 -8.08
C GLY A 158 27.60 -3.86 -9.35
N LEU A 159 26.85 -2.76 -9.19
CA LEU A 159 26.27 -2.03 -10.32
C LEU A 159 27.13 -0.83 -10.74
N HIS A 160 28.28 -1.11 -11.34
CA HIS A 160 29.14 -0.09 -11.94
C HIS A 160 28.70 0.24 -13.39
N ALA A 161 29.51 1.03 -14.11
CA ALA A 161 29.14 1.59 -15.41
C ALA A 161 28.67 0.54 -16.44
N ARG A 162 29.29 -0.65 -16.49
CA ARG A 162 28.97 -1.69 -17.47
C ARG A 162 27.63 -2.40 -17.19
N PRO A 163 27.42 -3.08 -16.05
CA PRO A 163 26.14 -3.71 -15.74
C PRO A 163 25.04 -2.66 -15.54
N GLY A 164 25.39 -1.47 -15.06
CA GLY A 164 24.48 -0.32 -15.00
C GLY A 164 24.01 0.11 -16.38
N THR A 165 24.88 0.15 -17.40
CA THR A 165 24.47 0.49 -18.78
C THR A 165 23.51 -0.55 -19.35
N MET A 166 23.78 -1.83 -19.12
CA MET A 166 22.87 -2.90 -19.56
C MET A 166 21.49 -2.78 -18.91
N LEU A 167 21.45 -2.58 -17.59
CA LEU A 167 20.20 -2.38 -16.86
C LEU A 167 19.42 -1.16 -17.37
N VAL A 168 20.10 -0.01 -17.52
CA VAL A 168 19.47 1.22 -18.03
C VAL A 168 18.97 1.04 -19.46
N ASN A 169 19.70 0.30 -20.30
CA ASN A 169 19.27 0.02 -21.67
C ASN A 169 18.03 -0.88 -21.70
N THR A 170 17.94 -1.89 -20.83
CA THR A 170 16.71 -2.69 -20.66
C THR A 170 15.54 -1.81 -20.24
N ILE A 171 15.72 -0.98 -19.20
CA ILE A 171 14.68 -0.08 -18.68
C ILE A 171 14.18 0.90 -19.75
N LYS A 172 15.06 1.39 -20.63
CA LYS A 172 14.72 2.34 -21.70
C LYS A 172 13.86 1.75 -22.83
N GLN A 173 13.67 0.43 -22.88
CA GLN A 173 12.80 -0.21 -23.87
C GLN A 173 11.31 -0.02 -23.56
N PHE A 174 10.99 0.35 -22.32
CA PHE A 174 9.62 0.45 -21.81
C PHE A 174 9.18 1.90 -21.67
N SER A 175 7.89 2.15 -21.83
CA SER A 175 7.25 3.47 -21.66
C SER A 175 7.03 3.81 -20.19
N SER A 176 6.92 2.81 -19.31
CA SER A 176 6.76 2.98 -17.86
C SER A 176 7.82 3.87 -17.21
N ASP A 177 7.39 4.66 -16.25
CA ASP A 177 8.28 5.36 -15.33
C ASP A 177 8.82 4.39 -14.28
N ILE A 178 10.14 4.17 -14.32
CA ILE A 178 10.79 3.15 -13.51
C ILE A 178 11.80 3.80 -12.56
N THR A 179 11.63 3.53 -11.28
CA THR A 179 12.56 3.93 -10.21
C THR A 179 13.26 2.71 -9.60
N VAL A 180 14.47 2.92 -9.09
CA VAL A 180 15.32 1.90 -8.49
C VAL A 180 15.75 2.36 -7.11
N THR A 181 15.57 1.51 -6.11
CA THR A 181 15.95 1.78 -4.72
C THR A 181 16.89 0.70 -4.21
N ASN A 182 18.03 1.09 -3.64
CA ASN A 182 18.94 0.18 -2.96
C ASN A 182 18.49 0.00 -1.51
N LEU A 183 17.91 -1.17 -1.22
CA LEU A 183 17.33 -1.49 0.10
C LEU A 183 18.40 -1.72 1.16
N ASP A 184 19.61 -2.10 0.75
CA ASP A 184 20.77 -2.28 1.64
C ASP A 184 21.72 -1.06 1.57
N GLY A 185 21.22 0.08 1.06
CA GLY A 185 21.94 1.34 0.92
C GLY A 185 21.22 2.51 1.60
N SER A 186 21.16 3.66 0.92
CA SER A 186 20.52 4.88 1.47
C SER A 186 18.99 4.82 1.51
N GLY A 187 18.38 3.83 0.86
CA GLY A 187 16.92 3.70 0.73
C GLY A 187 16.25 4.77 -0.14
N LYS A 188 17.03 5.67 -0.77
CA LYS A 188 16.48 6.74 -1.64
C LYS A 188 16.26 6.21 -3.06
N PRO A 189 15.08 6.44 -3.66
CA PRO A 189 14.81 6.05 -5.04
C PRO A 189 15.62 6.91 -6.02
N ALA A 190 16.13 6.26 -7.06
CA ALA A 190 16.76 6.89 -8.22
C ALA A 190 15.95 6.62 -9.49
N ASN A 191 16.04 7.51 -10.47
CA ASN A 191 15.45 7.29 -11.79
C ASN A 191 16.23 6.17 -12.51
N GLY A 192 15.55 5.07 -12.83
CA GLY A 192 16.14 3.87 -13.44
C GLY A 192 16.63 4.06 -14.87
N ARG A 193 16.18 5.10 -15.58
CA ARG A 193 16.64 5.46 -16.93
C ARG A 193 17.94 6.26 -16.92
N SER A 194 18.43 6.67 -15.75
CA SER A 194 19.65 7.47 -15.60
C SER A 194 20.81 6.64 -15.08
N LEU A 195 21.75 6.29 -15.95
CA LEU A 195 22.97 5.56 -15.57
C LEU A 195 23.70 6.23 -14.40
N MET A 196 23.84 7.56 -14.46
CA MET A 196 24.54 8.32 -13.43
C MET A 196 23.87 8.19 -12.06
N LYS A 197 22.53 8.27 -12.00
CA LYS A 197 21.78 8.10 -10.74
C LYS A 197 21.79 6.65 -10.26
N VAL A 198 21.71 5.68 -11.17
CA VAL A 198 21.75 4.25 -10.85
C VAL A 198 23.10 3.83 -10.27
N VAL A 199 24.22 4.27 -10.86
CA VAL A 199 25.57 3.99 -10.32
C VAL A 199 25.79 4.70 -8.98
N ALA A 200 25.23 5.91 -8.81
CA ALA A 200 25.30 6.66 -7.55
C ALA A 200 24.57 5.99 -6.37
N LEU A 201 23.73 4.98 -6.62
CA LEU A 201 23.11 4.16 -5.57
C LEU A 201 24.13 3.30 -4.79
N GLY A 202 25.37 3.16 -5.29
CA GLY A 202 26.45 2.46 -4.59
C GLY A 202 26.16 0.97 -4.36
N VAL A 203 25.50 0.33 -5.32
CA VAL A 203 25.04 -1.07 -5.22
C VAL A 203 26.23 -2.02 -5.30
N LYS A 204 26.35 -2.94 -4.34
CA LYS A 204 27.39 -3.97 -4.28
C LYS A 204 26.80 -5.36 -4.51
N LYS A 205 27.65 -6.35 -4.72
CA LYS A 205 27.25 -7.76 -4.74
C LYS A 205 26.44 -8.11 -3.48
N GLY A 206 25.32 -8.80 -3.67
CA GLY A 206 24.41 -9.22 -2.61
C GLY A 206 23.38 -8.18 -2.18
N HIS A 207 23.48 -6.94 -2.64
CA HIS A 207 22.46 -5.91 -2.34
C HIS A 207 21.14 -6.23 -3.05
N ARG A 208 20.04 -5.91 -2.37
CA ARG A 208 18.68 -5.95 -2.88
C ARG A 208 18.31 -4.61 -3.48
N LEU A 209 17.85 -4.66 -4.73
CA LEU A 209 17.26 -3.53 -5.42
C LEU A 209 15.76 -3.74 -5.55
N ARG A 210 14.99 -2.72 -5.16
CA ARG A 210 13.56 -2.63 -5.48
C ARG A 210 13.37 -1.77 -6.72
N PHE A 211 12.67 -2.31 -7.69
CA PHE A 211 12.21 -1.60 -8.87
C PHE A 211 10.74 -1.29 -8.71
N THR A 212 10.35 -0.04 -8.96
CA THR A 212 8.95 0.38 -9.00
C THR A 212 8.69 0.93 -10.39
N ALA A 213 7.79 0.28 -11.13
CA ALA A 213 7.41 0.64 -12.50
C ALA A 213 5.99 1.17 -12.51
N GLN A 214 5.76 2.28 -13.23
CA GLN A 214 4.45 2.90 -13.41
C GLN A 214 4.16 3.11 -14.90
N GLY A 215 3.19 2.38 -15.44
CA GLY A 215 2.71 2.53 -16.82
C GLY A 215 2.21 1.23 -17.42
N GLU A 216 1.54 1.29 -18.57
CA GLU A 216 0.83 0.14 -19.18
C GLU A 216 1.70 -1.12 -19.39
N ASP A 217 3.03 -0.94 -19.53
CA ASP A 217 4.01 -2.02 -19.69
C ASP A 217 4.80 -2.35 -18.41
N ALA A 218 4.34 -1.91 -17.23
CA ALA A 218 5.05 -2.04 -15.96
C ALA A 218 5.40 -3.50 -15.61
N GLN A 219 4.48 -4.45 -15.83
CA GLN A 219 4.75 -5.87 -15.55
C GLN A 219 5.83 -6.41 -16.47
N GLN A 220 5.72 -6.14 -17.78
CA GLN A 220 6.69 -6.57 -18.78
C GLN A 220 8.08 -5.97 -18.51
N ALA A 221 8.12 -4.70 -18.07
CA ALA A 221 9.34 -4.04 -17.68
C ALA A 221 10.01 -4.70 -16.48
N LEU A 222 9.25 -5.03 -15.43
CA LEU A 222 9.78 -5.71 -14.25
C LEU A 222 10.28 -7.11 -14.56
N ASP A 223 9.58 -7.86 -15.42
CA ASP A 223 9.99 -9.20 -15.84
C ASP A 223 11.31 -9.15 -16.63
N ALA A 224 11.41 -8.26 -17.62
CA ALA A 224 12.63 -8.08 -18.41
C ALA A 224 13.82 -7.60 -17.58
N ILE A 225 13.58 -6.73 -16.59
CA ILE A 225 14.61 -6.31 -15.62
C ILE A 225 15.08 -7.52 -14.81
N GLY A 226 14.16 -8.36 -14.33
CA GLY A 226 14.47 -9.58 -13.59
C GLY A 226 15.33 -10.54 -14.41
N GLU A 227 14.97 -10.77 -15.67
CA GLU A 227 15.73 -11.60 -16.62
C GLU A 227 17.14 -11.03 -16.87
N ALA A 228 17.26 -9.72 -17.10
CA ALA A 228 18.55 -9.07 -17.33
C ALA A 228 19.48 -9.18 -16.11
N ILE A 229 18.93 -9.04 -14.90
CA ILE A 229 19.67 -9.23 -13.64
C ILE A 229 20.07 -10.69 -13.46
N ALA A 230 19.16 -11.63 -13.75
CA ALA A 230 19.45 -13.06 -13.67
C ALA A 230 20.53 -13.50 -14.67
N ALA A 231 20.59 -12.88 -15.84
CA ALA A 231 21.63 -13.08 -16.85
C ALA A 231 22.97 -12.38 -16.54
N GLY A 232 23.07 -11.66 -15.41
CA GLY A 232 24.31 -11.03 -14.97
C GLY A 232 24.66 -9.73 -15.70
N LEU A 233 23.70 -9.06 -16.35
CA LEU A 233 23.85 -7.72 -16.93
C LEU A 233 25.08 -7.55 -17.85
N GLY A 234 25.38 -8.58 -18.67
CA GLY A 234 26.47 -8.54 -19.66
C GLY A 234 27.87 -8.86 -19.11
N GLU A 235 27.94 -9.38 -17.88
CA GLU A 235 29.20 -9.84 -17.24
C GLU A 235 29.19 -11.34 -16.90
N GLY A 236 28.04 -12.02 -17.05
CA GLY A 236 27.83 -13.37 -16.53
C GLY A 236 27.42 -13.33 -15.05
N ALA A 237 26.65 -14.33 -14.63
CA ALA A 237 26.12 -14.44 -13.27
C ALA A 237 27.14 -15.01 -12.27
#